data_AF-A0A930DY76-F1
#
_entry.id   AF-A0A930DY76-F1
#
_cell.length_a   1.000
_cell.length_b   1.000
_cell.length_c   1.000
_cell.angle_alpha   90.00
_cell.angle_beta   90.00
_cell.angle_gamma   90.00
#
_symmetry.space_group_name_H-M   'P 1'
#
loop_
_entity.id
_entity.type
_entity.pdbx_description
1 polymer ?
#
loop_
_entity_poly.entity_id
_entity_poly.type
_entity_poly.pdbx_seq_one_letter_code
_entity_poly.pdbx_strand_id
1 'polypeptide(L)'
;MSESLKELKPELENLSEKLQGEITNFLNHLTFTSDPIAAITGEKGRWLILNPFIKTKTLIDKIISAVSQELYKKSEGRYYIINASLDNSSKDLTLGIGYENDSPIIFWSIFSNKVTIPVWDGVYDRKSNRKKLIELLKEKEKLLDETSIILNSPDALLNNGYFNLYLKRFFRRKKFEIQAIDLITDLKIEVENTRNELDSIKEFDFKVMEDPDLLKCLDFLQLLFLRFPKYTKYSEYIKETKGEN
;
A
#
# COMPACT_ATOMS: atom_id res chain seq x y z
N MET A 1 43.13 -39.18 11.24
CA MET A 1 42.25 -38.09 10.78
C MET A 1 41.88 -38.16 9.29
N SER A 2 42.55 -38.97 8.45
CA SER A 2 42.32 -39.03 6.99
C SER A 2 41.37 -40.13 6.51
N GLU A 3 41.15 -41.21 7.29
CA GLU A 3 40.23 -42.30 6.92
C GLU A 3 38.75 -41.90 7.10
N SER A 4 38.42 -41.23 8.21
CA SER A 4 37.07 -40.72 8.47
C SER A 4 36.59 -39.74 7.40
N LEU A 5 37.50 -38.90 6.87
CA LEU A 5 37.19 -37.98 5.75
C LEU A 5 37.02 -38.71 4.41
N LYS A 6 37.68 -39.87 4.21
CA LYS A 6 37.51 -40.69 3.01
C LYS A 6 36.20 -41.46 3.01
N GLU A 7 35.70 -41.84 4.18
CA GLU A 7 34.37 -42.47 4.35
C GLU A 7 33.23 -41.45 4.26
N LEU A 8 33.45 -40.22 4.74
CA LEU A 8 32.49 -39.12 4.65
C LEU A 8 32.19 -38.68 3.20
N LYS A 9 33.17 -38.77 2.30
CA LYS A 9 33.01 -38.32 0.91
C LYS A 9 31.92 -39.09 0.13
N PRO A 10 31.93 -40.44 0.08
CA PRO A 10 30.87 -41.20 -0.59
C PRO A 10 29.50 -41.07 0.11
N GLU A 11 29.47 -40.91 1.45
CA GLU A 11 28.21 -40.63 2.16
C GLU A 11 27.62 -39.27 1.76
N LEU A 12 28.45 -38.23 1.66
CA LEU A 12 28.05 -36.89 1.20
C LEU A 12 27.56 -36.90 -0.27
N GLU A 13 28.23 -37.66 -1.14
CA GLU A 13 27.82 -37.82 -2.55
C GLU A 13 26.44 -38.51 -2.65
N ASN A 14 26.22 -39.59 -1.89
CA ASN A 14 24.93 -40.29 -1.84
C ASN A 14 23.80 -39.40 -1.27
N LEU A 15 24.11 -38.59 -0.25
CA LEU A 15 23.16 -37.65 0.34
C LEU A 15 22.78 -36.55 -0.68
N SER A 16 23.75 -36.07 -1.45
CA SER A 16 23.54 -35.11 -2.54
C SER A 16 22.65 -35.68 -3.66
N GLU A 17 22.88 -36.93 -4.08
CA GLU A 17 22.04 -37.59 -5.10
C GLU A 17 20.60 -37.78 -4.63
N LYS A 18 20.40 -38.23 -3.38
CA LYS A 18 19.06 -38.34 -2.78
C LYS A 18 18.34 -36.99 -2.72
N LEU A 19 19.07 -35.93 -2.34
CA LEU A 19 18.56 -34.56 -2.35
C LEU A 19 18.11 -34.10 -3.74
N GLN A 20 18.91 -34.38 -4.78
CA GLN A 20 18.52 -34.07 -6.16
C GLN A 20 17.30 -34.86 -6.63
N GLY A 21 17.19 -36.14 -6.23
CA GLY A 21 16.02 -36.96 -6.49
C GLY A 21 14.75 -36.37 -5.85
N GLU A 22 14.82 -36.00 -4.57
CA GLU A 22 13.70 -35.35 -3.85
C GLU A 22 13.33 -34.00 -4.46
N ILE A 23 14.31 -33.17 -4.86
CA ILE A 23 14.06 -31.91 -5.56
C ILE A 23 13.31 -32.15 -6.87
N THR A 24 13.72 -33.16 -7.64
CA THR A 24 13.09 -33.49 -8.93
C THR A 24 11.67 -33.99 -8.72
N ASN A 25 11.45 -34.86 -7.73
CA ASN A 25 10.12 -35.35 -7.35
C ASN A 25 9.20 -34.21 -6.90
N PHE A 26 9.71 -33.27 -6.11
CA PHE A 26 8.97 -32.09 -5.66
C PHE A 26 8.59 -31.18 -6.85
N LEU A 27 9.51 -30.93 -7.78
CA LEU A 27 9.24 -30.15 -8.99
C LEU A 27 8.18 -30.81 -9.87
N ASN A 28 8.26 -32.14 -10.05
CA ASN A 28 7.23 -32.88 -10.79
C ASN A 28 5.87 -32.78 -10.08
N HIS A 29 5.84 -32.90 -8.75
CA HIS A 29 4.61 -32.72 -7.98
C HIS A 29 4.01 -31.32 -8.16
N LEU A 30 4.85 -30.27 -8.13
CA LEU A 30 4.41 -28.89 -8.39
C LEU A 30 3.75 -28.73 -9.75
N THR A 31 4.26 -29.37 -10.80
CA THR A 31 3.68 -29.26 -12.15
C THR A 31 2.27 -29.88 -12.28
N PHE A 32 1.89 -30.80 -11.39
CA PHE A 32 0.59 -31.46 -11.42
C PHE A 32 -0.38 -30.97 -10.32
N THR A 33 0.06 -30.05 -9.46
CA THR A 33 -0.77 -29.56 -8.35
C THR A 33 -1.63 -28.38 -8.79
N SER A 34 -2.90 -28.37 -8.38
CA SER A 34 -3.84 -27.28 -8.70
C SER A 34 -3.58 -25.98 -7.94
N ASP A 35 -3.02 -26.06 -6.73
CA ASP A 35 -2.54 -24.92 -5.94
C ASP A 35 -1.02 -25.06 -5.71
N PRO A 36 -0.17 -24.48 -6.59
CA PRO A 36 1.27 -24.57 -6.43
C PRO A 36 1.75 -23.89 -5.14
N ILE A 37 1.06 -22.87 -4.63
CA ILE A 37 1.42 -22.16 -3.41
C ILE A 37 1.24 -23.05 -2.18
N ALA A 38 0.16 -23.83 -2.12
CA ALA A 38 -0.04 -24.79 -1.04
C ALA A 38 1.11 -25.82 -0.94
N ALA A 39 1.62 -26.29 -2.08
CA ALA A 39 2.76 -27.21 -2.13
C ALA A 39 4.08 -26.54 -1.70
N ILE A 40 4.30 -25.28 -2.12
CA ILE A 40 5.49 -24.48 -1.76
C ILE A 40 5.53 -24.14 -0.27
N THR A 41 4.38 -23.81 0.30
CA THR A 41 4.25 -23.40 1.71
C THR A 41 4.11 -24.58 2.69
N GLY A 42 4.14 -25.82 2.20
CA GLY A 42 4.28 -27.02 3.02
C GLY A 42 5.68 -27.17 3.62
N GLU A 43 5.85 -28.04 4.62
CA GLU A 43 7.14 -28.25 5.32
C GLU A 43 8.28 -28.60 4.36
N LYS A 44 8.02 -29.50 3.40
CA LYS A 44 9.01 -29.93 2.39
C LYS A 44 9.39 -28.78 1.45
N GLY A 45 8.41 -28.06 0.91
CA GLY A 45 8.67 -26.94 -0.01
C GLY A 45 9.43 -25.81 0.66
N ARG A 46 9.01 -25.43 1.88
CA ARG A 46 9.69 -24.42 2.69
C ARG A 46 11.11 -24.84 3.04
N TRP A 47 11.33 -26.09 3.44
CA TRP A 47 12.67 -26.59 3.73
C TRP A 47 13.57 -26.54 2.49
N LEU A 48 13.09 -26.99 1.32
CA LEU A 48 13.86 -26.96 0.07
C LEU A 48 14.27 -25.55 -0.37
N ILE A 49 13.38 -24.56 -0.20
CA ILE A 49 13.63 -23.17 -0.62
C ILE A 49 14.53 -22.42 0.37
N LEU A 50 14.48 -22.79 1.65
CA LEU A 50 15.27 -22.12 2.69
C LEU A 50 16.58 -22.83 3.04
N ASN A 51 16.86 -23.97 2.42
CA ASN A 51 18.05 -24.75 2.70
C ASN A 51 19.31 -24.06 2.10
N PRO A 52 20.31 -23.71 2.93
CA PRO A 52 21.51 -23.01 2.47
C PRO A 52 22.42 -23.86 1.59
N PHE A 53 22.27 -25.19 1.60
CA PHE A 53 23.08 -26.12 0.82
C PHE A 53 22.52 -26.38 -0.59
N ILE A 54 21.31 -25.90 -0.89
CA ILE A 54 20.64 -26.09 -2.17
C ILE A 54 20.79 -24.82 -3.01
N LYS A 55 21.13 -24.96 -4.30
CA LYS A 55 21.07 -23.84 -5.25
C LYS A 55 19.60 -23.53 -5.58
N THR A 56 18.99 -22.68 -4.76
CA THR A 56 17.54 -22.40 -4.77
C THR A 56 17.07 -21.54 -5.94
N LYS A 57 17.97 -20.85 -6.66
CA LYS A 57 17.59 -19.96 -7.77
C LYS A 57 16.75 -20.65 -8.85
N THR A 58 17.24 -21.77 -9.39
CA THR A 58 16.52 -22.54 -10.42
C THR A 58 15.21 -23.15 -9.92
N LEU A 59 15.15 -23.50 -8.63
CA LEU A 59 13.92 -23.98 -7.99
C LEU A 59 12.88 -22.86 -7.91
N ILE A 60 13.31 -21.66 -7.49
CA ILE A 60 12.47 -20.46 -7.37
C ILE A 60 11.97 -20.03 -8.75
N ASP A 61 12.83 -20.02 -9.78
CA ASP A 61 12.42 -19.67 -11.15
C ASP A 61 11.33 -20.62 -11.67
N LYS A 62 11.45 -21.93 -11.42
CA LYS A 62 10.43 -22.92 -11.79
C LYS A 62 9.13 -22.74 -10.99
N ILE A 63 9.25 -22.43 -9.70
CA ILE A 63 8.11 -22.12 -8.83
C ILE A 63 7.36 -20.89 -9.35
N ILE A 64 8.07 -19.79 -9.62
CA ILE A 64 7.49 -18.56 -10.16
C ILE A 64 6.83 -18.85 -11.51
N SER A 65 7.48 -19.64 -12.36
CA SER A 65 6.92 -20.04 -13.65
C SER A 65 5.63 -20.83 -13.48
N ALA A 66 5.56 -21.79 -12.55
CA ALA A 66 4.36 -22.56 -12.28
C ALA A 66 3.21 -21.69 -11.74
N VAL A 67 3.49 -20.82 -10.76
CA VAL A 67 2.48 -19.90 -10.20
C VAL A 67 2.01 -18.90 -11.27
N SER A 68 2.93 -18.38 -12.09
CA SER A 68 2.62 -17.45 -13.18
C SER A 68 1.74 -18.10 -14.25
N GLN A 69 2.05 -19.35 -14.63
CA GLN A 69 1.24 -20.10 -15.60
C GLN A 69 -0.17 -20.37 -15.08
N GLU A 70 -0.31 -20.78 -13.82
CA GLU A 70 -1.62 -21.02 -13.23
C GLU A 70 -2.43 -19.72 -13.12
N LEU A 71 -1.79 -18.63 -12.66
CA LEU A 71 -2.38 -17.30 -12.59
C LEU A 71 -2.86 -16.84 -13.98
N TYR A 72 -2.01 -16.91 -15.00
CA TYR A 72 -2.33 -16.51 -16.37
C TYR A 72 -3.50 -17.32 -16.93
N LYS A 73 -3.44 -18.65 -16.80
CA LYS A 73 -4.45 -19.56 -17.33
C LYS A 73 -5.81 -19.36 -16.67
N LYS A 74 -5.84 -19.22 -15.34
CA LYS A 74 -7.09 -19.09 -14.57
C LYS A 74 -7.68 -17.69 -14.64
N SER A 75 -6.86 -16.67 -14.86
CA SER A 75 -7.30 -15.29 -15.05
C SER A 75 -7.66 -14.94 -16.49
N GLU A 76 -7.60 -15.91 -17.41
CA GLU A 76 -7.79 -15.68 -18.85
C GLU A 76 -6.86 -14.60 -19.41
N GLY A 77 -5.62 -14.57 -18.91
CA GLY A 77 -4.58 -13.63 -19.34
C GLY A 77 -4.67 -12.23 -18.74
N ARG A 78 -5.47 -12.02 -17.68
CA ARG A 78 -5.59 -10.71 -17.03
C ARG A 78 -4.46 -10.42 -16.04
N TYR A 79 -4.03 -11.42 -15.28
CA TYR A 79 -3.08 -11.21 -14.18
C TYR A 79 -1.77 -11.97 -14.40
N TYR A 80 -0.68 -11.32 -14.03
CA TYR A 80 0.69 -11.80 -14.22
C TYR A 80 1.52 -11.60 -12.95
N ILE A 81 2.54 -12.45 -12.81
CA ILE A 81 3.65 -12.15 -11.89
C ILE A 81 4.60 -11.21 -12.61
N ILE A 82 4.65 -9.96 -12.14
CA ILE A 82 5.49 -8.89 -12.72
C ILE A 82 6.91 -8.99 -12.17
N ASN A 83 7.06 -9.28 -10.88
CA ASN A 83 8.35 -9.49 -10.26
C ASN A 83 8.28 -10.52 -9.13
N ALA A 84 9.45 -11.05 -8.78
CA ALA A 84 9.60 -11.93 -7.65
C ALA A 84 10.94 -11.67 -6.98
N SER A 85 10.96 -11.62 -5.65
CA SER A 85 12.16 -11.38 -4.87
C SER A 85 12.20 -12.31 -3.67
N LEU A 86 13.34 -12.97 -3.46
CA LEU A 86 13.64 -13.67 -2.22
C LEU A 86 14.39 -12.73 -1.29
N ASP A 87 13.79 -12.39 -0.16
CA ASP A 87 14.50 -11.68 0.90
C ASP A 87 15.30 -12.69 1.72
N ASN A 88 16.62 -12.62 1.60
CA ASN A 88 17.55 -13.50 2.32
C ASN A 88 17.54 -13.27 3.84
N SER A 89 17.11 -12.10 4.30
CA SER A 89 17.07 -11.73 5.72
C SER A 89 15.80 -12.27 6.41
N SER A 90 14.62 -12.00 5.84
CA SER A 90 13.35 -12.53 6.34
C SER A 90 13.06 -13.96 5.88
N LYS A 91 13.88 -14.50 4.96
CA LYS A 91 13.68 -15.81 4.34
C LYS A 91 12.29 -15.92 3.71
N ASP A 92 11.85 -14.87 3.02
CA ASP A 92 10.52 -14.81 2.40
C ASP A 92 10.56 -14.59 0.88
N LEU A 93 9.68 -15.30 0.17
CA LEU A 93 9.49 -15.15 -1.26
C LEU A 93 8.32 -14.20 -1.48
N THR A 94 8.60 -13.03 -2.04
CA THR A 94 7.59 -12.02 -2.36
C THR A 94 7.30 -12.02 -3.86
N LEU A 95 6.02 -12.10 -4.23
CA LEU A 95 5.53 -12.03 -5.60
C LEU A 95 4.80 -10.71 -5.82
N GLY A 96 5.19 -9.93 -6.82
CA GLY A 96 4.43 -8.79 -7.31
C GLY A 96 3.47 -9.23 -8.42
N ILE A 97 2.18 -8.99 -8.21
CA ILE A 97 1.09 -9.38 -9.10
C ILE A 97 0.43 -8.12 -9.67
N GLY A 98 0.11 -8.14 -10.97
CA GLY A 98 -0.59 -7.04 -11.64
C GLY A 98 -0.88 -7.33 -13.11
N TYR A 99 -1.09 -6.28 -13.89
CA TYR A 99 -1.34 -6.35 -15.33
C TYR A 99 -0.04 -6.44 -16.12
N GLU A 100 -0.15 -6.91 -17.37
CA GLU A 100 0.98 -6.98 -18.29
C GLU A 100 1.57 -5.59 -18.52
N ASN A 101 2.89 -5.45 -18.40
CA ASN A 101 3.64 -4.19 -18.59
C ASN A 101 3.33 -3.06 -17.60
N ASP A 102 2.57 -3.33 -16.53
CA ASP A 102 2.30 -2.37 -15.46
C ASP A 102 3.15 -2.62 -14.21
N SER A 103 3.12 -1.67 -13.27
CA SER A 103 3.66 -1.87 -11.93
C SER A 103 2.82 -2.88 -11.13
N PRO A 104 3.43 -3.66 -10.21
CA PRO A 104 2.67 -4.55 -9.35
C PRO A 104 1.60 -3.83 -8.53
N ILE A 105 0.39 -4.36 -8.57
CA ILE A 105 -0.77 -3.87 -7.83
C ILE A 105 -0.77 -4.43 -6.41
N ILE A 106 -0.27 -5.66 -6.27
CA ILE A 106 -0.23 -6.40 -5.01
C ILE A 106 1.14 -7.04 -4.88
N PHE A 107 1.72 -6.99 -3.68
CA PHE A 107 2.86 -7.81 -3.30
C PHE A 107 2.42 -8.84 -2.27
N TRP A 108 2.70 -10.11 -2.52
CA TRP A 108 2.40 -11.19 -1.59
C TRP A 108 3.67 -11.90 -1.15
N SER A 109 3.98 -11.78 0.13
CA SER A 109 5.03 -12.54 0.81
C SER A 109 4.48 -13.90 1.22
N ILE A 110 4.88 -14.93 0.47
CA ILE A 110 4.26 -16.26 0.48
C ILE A 110 4.41 -16.97 1.84
N PHE A 111 5.59 -16.92 2.47
CA PHE A 111 5.84 -17.69 3.69
C PHE A 111 5.36 -16.98 4.96
N SER A 112 5.49 -15.66 5.05
CA SER A 112 4.87 -14.87 6.13
C SER A 112 3.37 -14.67 5.94
N ASN A 113 2.86 -15.01 4.75
CA ASN A 113 1.48 -14.81 4.34
C ASN A 113 1.00 -13.36 4.50
N LYS A 114 1.86 -12.40 4.16
CA LYS A 114 1.56 -10.97 4.23
C LYS A 114 1.33 -10.42 2.84
N VAL A 115 0.34 -9.55 2.73
CA VAL A 115 0.04 -8.85 1.48
C VAL A 115 0.26 -7.36 1.69
N THR A 116 0.83 -6.72 0.69
CA THR A 116 1.06 -5.28 0.63
C THR A 116 0.38 -4.75 -0.62
N ILE A 117 -0.44 -3.71 -0.46
CA ILE A 117 -1.22 -3.10 -1.55
C ILE A 117 -0.77 -1.64 -1.63
N PRO A 118 0.18 -1.30 -2.53
CA PRO A 118 0.86 0.00 -2.51
C PRO A 118 -0.09 1.20 -2.59
N VAL A 119 -1.17 1.07 -3.36
CA VAL A 119 -2.17 2.13 -3.50
C VAL A 119 -2.94 2.37 -2.19
N TRP A 120 -3.26 1.32 -1.44
CA TRP A 120 -3.89 1.42 -0.12
C TRP A 120 -2.92 1.91 0.95
N ASP A 121 -1.66 1.47 0.92
CA ASP A 121 -0.61 2.03 1.78
C ASP A 121 -0.45 3.55 1.54
N GLY A 122 -0.44 4.00 0.29
CA GLY A 122 -0.37 5.43 -0.03
C GLY A 122 -1.54 6.24 0.53
N VAL A 123 -2.75 5.67 0.56
CA VAL A 123 -3.93 6.29 1.19
C VAL A 123 -3.77 6.38 2.71
N TYR A 124 -3.19 5.36 3.32
CA TYR A 124 -2.89 5.33 4.76
C TYR A 124 -1.85 6.39 5.13
N ASP A 125 -0.75 6.48 4.39
CA ASP A 125 0.34 7.42 4.67
C ASP A 125 -0.11 8.89 4.58
N ARG A 126 -1.02 9.19 3.65
CA ARG A 126 -1.63 10.53 3.51
C ARG A 126 -2.61 10.90 4.63
N LYS A 127 -2.98 9.98 5.53
CA LYS A 127 -3.91 10.24 6.65
C LYS A 127 -3.45 11.40 7.55
N SER A 128 -2.14 11.49 7.80
CA SER A 128 -1.57 12.58 8.59
C SER A 128 -1.72 13.95 7.90
N ASN A 129 -1.50 14.00 6.58
CA ASN A 129 -1.67 15.22 5.80
C ASN A 129 -3.14 15.66 5.76
N ARG A 130 -4.08 14.71 5.56
CA ARG A 130 -5.52 15.01 5.63
C ARG A 130 -5.93 15.63 6.97
N LYS A 131 -5.43 15.10 8.09
CA LYS A 131 -5.70 15.66 9.42
C LYS A 131 -5.20 17.10 9.54
N LYS A 132 -3.97 17.37 9.08
CA LYS A 132 -3.40 18.73 9.07
C LYS A 132 -4.23 19.69 8.23
N LEU A 133 -4.68 19.28 7.04
CA LEU A 133 -5.53 20.11 6.17
C LEU A 133 -6.90 20.39 6.81
N ILE A 134 -7.49 19.43 7.52
CA ILE A 134 -8.74 19.63 8.26
C ILE A 134 -8.55 20.66 9.38
N GLU A 135 -7.44 20.57 10.13
CA GLU A 135 -7.12 21.54 11.20
C GLU A 135 -6.88 22.93 10.61
N LEU A 136 -6.09 23.03 9.53
CA LEU A 136 -5.84 24.28 8.82
C LEU A 136 -7.12 24.92 8.28
N LEU A 137 -8.02 24.12 7.72
CA LEU A 137 -9.31 24.61 7.22
C LEU A 137 -10.14 25.22 8.36
N LYS A 138 -10.21 24.56 9.51
CA LYS A 138 -10.91 25.08 10.70
C LYS A 138 -10.31 26.40 11.19
N GLU A 139 -8.98 26.50 11.21
CA GLU A 139 -8.30 27.74 11.61
C GLU A 139 -8.59 28.89 10.65
N LYS A 140 -8.59 28.63 9.34
CA LYS A 140 -8.92 29.64 8.32
C LYS A 140 -10.39 30.06 8.35
N GLU A 141 -11.31 29.11 8.52
CA GLU A 141 -12.74 29.41 8.68
C GLU A 141 -12.97 30.28 9.92
N LYS A 142 -12.33 29.94 11.04
CA LYS A 142 -12.37 30.74 12.26
C LYS A 142 -11.82 32.16 12.03
N LEU A 143 -10.68 32.28 11.36
CA LEU A 143 -10.08 33.58 11.05
C LEU A 143 -10.99 34.44 10.16
N LEU A 144 -11.61 33.83 9.14
CA LEU A 144 -12.57 34.50 8.27
C LEU A 144 -13.78 35.02 9.08
N ASP A 145 -14.35 34.18 9.94
CA ASP A 145 -15.50 34.55 10.77
C ASP A 145 -15.17 35.67 11.75
N GLU A 146 -14.06 35.54 12.49
CA GLU A 146 -13.58 36.58 13.42
C GLU A 146 -13.29 37.90 12.70
N THR A 147 -12.61 37.85 11.55
CA THR A 147 -12.29 39.04 10.76
C THR A 147 -13.55 39.71 10.23
N SER A 148 -14.53 38.92 9.76
CA SER A 148 -15.83 39.41 9.31
C SER A 148 -16.59 40.13 10.44
N ILE A 149 -16.61 39.54 11.64
CA ILE A 149 -17.25 40.14 12.82
C ILE A 149 -16.56 41.46 13.19
N ILE A 150 -15.22 41.47 13.25
CA ILE A 150 -14.45 42.65 13.63
C ILE A 150 -14.66 43.79 12.63
N LEU A 151 -14.54 43.53 11.33
CA LEU A 151 -14.69 44.58 10.31
C LEU A 151 -16.12 45.14 10.25
N ASN A 152 -17.13 44.33 10.58
CA ASN A 152 -18.54 44.74 10.57
C ASN A 152 -18.95 45.54 11.82
N SER A 153 -18.24 45.44 12.95
CA SER A 153 -18.59 46.14 14.19
C SER A 153 -17.59 47.27 14.56
N PRO A 154 -18.04 48.54 14.70
CA PRO A 154 -17.18 49.63 15.15
C PRO A 154 -16.57 49.39 16.53
N ASP A 155 -17.36 48.84 17.46
CA ASP A 155 -16.91 48.53 18.81
C ASP A 155 -15.90 47.39 18.81
N ALA A 156 -16.07 46.40 17.93
CA ALA A 156 -15.09 45.31 17.79
C ALA A 156 -13.75 45.82 17.22
N LEU A 157 -13.75 46.79 16.31
CA LEU A 157 -12.51 47.43 15.84
C LEU A 157 -11.77 48.12 16.98
N LEU A 158 -12.47 48.83 17.86
CA LEU A 158 -11.86 49.47 19.03
C LEU A 158 -11.36 48.48 20.06
N ASN A 159 -12.20 47.50 20.42
CA ASN A 159 -11.89 46.50 21.45
C ASN A 159 -10.71 45.59 21.06
N ASN A 160 -10.49 45.37 19.77
CA ASN A 160 -9.34 44.62 19.26
C ASN A 160 -8.13 45.53 18.92
N GLY A 161 -8.16 46.82 19.29
CA GLY A 161 -7.03 47.73 19.13
C GLY A 161 -6.81 48.28 17.70
N TYR A 162 -7.73 48.05 16.77
CA TYR A 162 -7.64 48.50 15.38
C TYR A 162 -8.09 49.96 15.18
N PHE A 163 -7.52 50.88 15.96
CA PHE A 163 -7.90 52.30 15.99
C PHE A 163 -7.81 52.99 14.63
N ASN A 164 -6.80 52.65 13.82
CA ASN A 164 -6.65 53.19 12.48
C ASN A 164 -7.76 52.74 11.51
N LEU A 165 -8.21 51.49 11.61
CA LEU A 165 -9.33 50.97 10.81
C LEU A 165 -10.65 51.59 11.28
N TYR A 166 -10.82 51.73 12.59
CA TYR A 166 -11.95 52.45 13.19
C TYR A 166 -12.06 53.89 12.65
N LEU A 167 -10.99 54.69 12.75
CA LEU A 167 -11.01 56.06 12.22
C LEU A 167 -11.27 56.10 10.70
N LYS A 168 -10.64 55.21 9.93
CA LYS A 168 -10.89 55.10 8.48
C LYS A 168 -12.35 54.81 8.17
N ARG A 169 -13.04 54.00 8.98
CA ARG A 169 -14.46 53.68 8.79
C ARG A 169 -15.36 54.92 8.86
N PHE A 170 -15.08 55.85 9.78
CA PHE A 170 -15.87 57.08 9.94
C PHE A 170 -15.45 58.20 8.97
N PHE A 171 -14.15 58.40 8.77
CA PHE A 171 -13.64 59.56 8.00
C PHE A 171 -13.34 59.24 6.53
N ARG A 172 -13.16 57.96 6.16
CA ARG A 172 -12.83 57.50 4.79
C ARG A 172 -13.64 56.26 4.42
N ARG A 173 -14.94 56.30 4.69
CA ARG A 173 -15.87 55.16 4.58
C ARG A 173 -15.74 54.33 3.29
N LYS A 174 -15.79 54.95 2.12
CA LYS A 174 -15.66 54.25 0.83
C LYS A 174 -14.36 53.45 0.71
N LYS A 175 -13.24 54.02 1.19
CA LYS A 175 -11.93 53.35 1.14
C LYS A 175 -11.85 52.21 2.14
N PHE A 176 -12.47 52.35 3.31
CA PHE A 176 -12.59 51.27 4.29
C PHE A 176 -13.43 50.12 3.76
N GLU A 177 -14.60 50.39 3.18
CA GLU A 177 -15.51 49.37 2.64
C GLU A 177 -14.83 48.54 1.54
N ILE A 178 -14.11 49.18 0.61
CA ILE A 178 -13.34 48.48 -0.43
C ILE A 178 -12.28 47.57 0.21
N GLN A 179 -11.45 48.10 1.12
CA GLN A 179 -10.40 47.33 1.78
C GLN A 179 -10.93 46.16 2.62
N ALA A 180 -12.09 46.34 3.26
CA ALA A 180 -12.74 45.29 4.03
C ALA A 180 -13.29 44.20 3.11
N ILE A 181 -13.90 44.57 1.98
CA ILE A 181 -14.38 43.61 0.97
C ILE A 181 -13.21 42.83 0.37
N ASP A 182 -12.12 43.51 0.01
CA ASP A 182 -10.92 42.87 -0.55
C ASP A 182 -10.35 41.83 0.43
N LEU A 183 -10.13 42.22 1.70
CA LEU A 183 -9.60 41.32 2.73
C LEU A 183 -10.50 40.11 2.99
N ILE A 184 -11.82 40.31 3.07
CA ILE A 184 -12.77 39.21 3.25
C ILE A 184 -12.80 38.30 2.02
N THR A 185 -12.64 38.86 0.82
CA THR A 185 -12.59 38.09 -0.42
C THR A 185 -11.33 37.24 -0.47
N ASP A 186 -10.17 37.81 -0.12
CA ASP A 186 -8.89 37.08 -0.05
C ASP A 186 -8.98 35.91 0.94
N LEU A 187 -9.49 36.14 2.15
CA LEU A 187 -9.66 35.09 3.16
C LEU A 187 -10.65 34.01 2.70
N LYS A 188 -11.74 34.38 2.02
CA LYS A 188 -12.67 33.41 1.42
C LYS A 188 -12.00 32.54 0.36
N ILE A 189 -11.17 33.13 -0.50
CA ILE A 189 -10.42 32.40 -1.52
C ILE A 189 -9.46 31.41 -0.84
N GLU A 190 -8.77 31.81 0.23
CA GLU A 190 -7.87 30.89 0.95
C GLU A 190 -8.58 29.71 1.60
N VAL A 191 -9.76 29.95 2.21
CA VAL A 191 -10.61 28.90 2.76
C VAL A 191 -11.04 27.94 1.65
N GLU A 192 -11.53 28.47 0.54
CA GLU A 192 -12.02 27.68 -0.58
C GLU A 192 -10.92 26.86 -1.24
N ASN A 193 -9.71 27.43 -1.41
CA ASN A 193 -8.55 26.70 -1.92
C ASN A 193 -8.19 25.50 -1.02
N THR A 194 -8.21 25.71 0.31
CA THR A 194 -7.91 24.65 1.28
C THR A 194 -8.99 23.57 1.28
N ARG A 195 -10.26 23.96 1.11
CA ARG A 195 -11.38 23.03 1.00
C ARG A 195 -11.28 22.20 -0.28
N ASN A 196 -11.01 22.83 -1.41
CA ASN A 196 -10.83 22.15 -2.69
C ASN A 196 -9.65 21.18 -2.68
N GLU A 197 -8.54 21.54 -2.04
CA GLU A 197 -7.41 20.62 -1.84
C GLU A 197 -7.81 19.40 -1.00
N LEU A 198 -8.51 19.63 0.12
CA LEU A 198 -8.98 18.54 0.98
C LEU A 198 -9.97 17.61 0.25
N ASP A 199 -10.91 18.17 -0.50
CA ASP A 199 -11.92 17.39 -1.22
C ASP A 199 -11.30 16.63 -2.41
N SER A 200 -10.33 17.22 -3.10
CA SER A 200 -9.55 16.52 -4.14
C SER A 200 -8.82 15.29 -3.57
N ILE A 201 -8.21 15.42 -2.39
CA ILE A 201 -7.54 14.29 -1.73
C ILE A 201 -8.55 13.22 -1.32
N LYS A 202 -9.70 13.60 -0.75
CA LYS A 202 -10.74 12.64 -0.37
C LYS A 202 -11.31 11.90 -1.58
N GLU A 203 -11.56 12.61 -2.68
CA GLU A 203 -12.08 12.00 -3.91
C GLU A 203 -11.07 11.01 -4.49
N PHE A 204 -9.78 11.39 -4.51
CA PHE A 204 -8.71 10.48 -4.92
C PHE A 204 -8.65 9.24 -4.02
N ASP A 205 -8.66 9.44 -2.70
CA ASP A 205 -8.58 8.33 -1.75
C ASP A 205 -9.78 7.39 -1.90
N PHE A 206 -10.99 7.92 -2.09
CA PHE A 206 -12.20 7.12 -2.32
C PHE A 206 -12.10 6.29 -3.61
N LYS A 207 -11.66 6.91 -4.71
CA LYS A 207 -11.43 6.20 -5.98
C LYS A 207 -10.45 5.04 -5.83
N VAL A 208 -9.41 5.22 -5.03
CA VAL A 208 -8.39 4.18 -4.78
C VAL A 208 -8.88 3.10 -3.82
N MET A 209 -9.65 3.47 -2.78
CA MET A 209 -10.21 2.50 -1.83
C MET A 209 -11.25 1.59 -2.48
N GLU A 210 -12.03 2.12 -3.43
CA GLU A 210 -13.10 1.42 -4.14
C GLU A 210 -12.71 0.99 -5.56
N ASP A 211 -11.42 0.96 -5.88
CA ASP A 211 -10.94 0.56 -7.20
C ASP A 211 -11.45 -0.86 -7.55
N PRO A 212 -12.38 -0.98 -8.52
CA PRO A 212 -13.03 -2.24 -8.83
C PRO A 212 -12.06 -3.27 -9.41
N ASP A 213 -10.97 -2.82 -10.04
CA ASP A 213 -10.02 -3.70 -10.69
C ASP A 213 -9.05 -4.31 -9.68
N LEU A 214 -8.65 -3.54 -8.66
CA LEU A 214 -7.95 -4.06 -7.48
C LEU A 214 -8.82 -5.08 -6.73
N LEU A 215 -10.10 -4.76 -6.48
CA LEU A 215 -11.00 -5.66 -5.75
C LEU A 215 -11.23 -6.98 -6.50
N LYS A 216 -11.42 -6.93 -7.83
CA LYS A 216 -11.49 -8.15 -8.66
C LYS A 216 -10.21 -8.99 -8.59
N CYS A 217 -9.04 -8.33 -8.56
CA CYS A 217 -7.76 -9.01 -8.43
C CYS A 217 -7.67 -9.73 -7.08
N LEU A 218 -8.04 -9.05 -5.98
CA LEU A 218 -8.07 -9.63 -4.64
C LEU A 218 -9.03 -10.82 -4.54
N ASP A 219 -10.26 -10.68 -5.04
CA ASP A 219 -11.26 -11.75 -5.04
C ASP A 219 -10.76 -12.96 -5.84
N PHE A 220 -10.16 -12.71 -7.01
CA PHE A 220 -9.59 -13.77 -7.84
C PHE A 220 -8.46 -14.51 -7.13
N LEU A 221 -7.52 -13.79 -6.50
CA LEU A 221 -6.40 -14.41 -5.77
C LEU A 221 -6.88 -15.22 -4.56
N GLN A 222 -7.90 -14.74 -3.84
CA GLN A 222 -8.53 -15.45 -2.72
C GLN A 222 -9.22 -16.75 -3.15
N LEU A 223 -9.81 -16.77 -4.35
CA LEU A 223 -10.43 -17.97 -4.91
C LEU A 223 -9.40 -18.95 -5.46
N LEU A 224 -8.31 -18.43 -6.04
CA LEU A 224 -7.28 -19.24 -6.68
C LEU A 224 -6.35 -19.92 -5.68
N PHE A 225 -5.92 -19.21 -4.64
CA PHE A 225 -4.92 -19.70 -3.70
C PHE A 225 -5.49 -19.83 -2.28
N LEU A 226 -5.50 -21.04 -1.74
CA LEU A 226 -6.14 -21.34 -0.45
C LEU A 226 -5.54 -20.58 0.73
N ARG A 227 -4.25 -20.23 0.65
CA ARG A 227 -3.54 -19.52 1.72
C ARG A 227 -3.56 -18.01 1.57
N PHE A 228 -4.03 -17.47 0.44
CA PHE A 228 -4.02 -16.03 0.23
C PHE A 228 -4.92 -15.34 1.28
N PRO A 229 -4.46 -14.26 1.94
CA PRO A 229 -5.25 -13.55 2.94
C PRO A 229 -6.52 -12.94 2.34
N LYS A 230 -7.60 -12.90 3.13
CA LYS A 230 -8.90 -12.43 2.66
C LYS A 230 -9.07 -10.95 2.94
N TYR A 231 -8.93 -10.14 1.91
CA TYR A 231 -9.19 -8.70 1.96
C TYR A 231 -10.29 -8.34 0.97
N THR A 232 -11.45 -7.92 1.48
CA THR A 232 -12.57 -7.47 0.63
C THR A 232 -12.66 -5.95 0.57
N LYS A 233 -12.07 -5.25 1.55
CA LYS A 233 -12.13 -3.78 1.66
C LYS A 233 -10.86 -3.21 2.27
N TYR A 234 -10.59 -1.94 1.97
CA TYR A 234 -9.49 -1.15 2.54
C TYR A 234 -9.42 -1.21 4.07
N SER A 235 -10.57 -1.12 4.76
CA SER A 235 -10.63 -1.14 6.23
C SER A 235 -10.11 -2.43 6.84
N GLU A 236 -10.38 -3.57 6.20
CA GLU A 236 -9.91 -4.88 6.67
C GLU A 236 -8.41 -4.98 6.54
N TYR A 237 -7.89 -4.56 5.38
CA TYR A 237 -6.47 -4.51 5.11
C TYR A 237 -5.69 -3.66 6.12
N ILE A 238 -6.15 -2.44 6.40
CA ILE A 238 -5.47 -1.56 7.35
C ILE A 238 -5.53 -2.11 8.77
N LYS A 239 -6.66 -2.70 9.16
CA LYS A 239 -6.81 -3.32 10.48
C LYS A 239 -5.79 -4.43 10.69
N GLU A 240 -5.62 -5.32 9.72
CA GLU A 240 -4.69 -6.44 9.83
C GLU A 240 -3.22 -6.02 9.68
N THR A 241 -2.92 -5.05 8.80
CA THR A 241 -1.52 -4.70 8.48
C THR A 241 -0.95 -3.59 9.34
N LYS A 242 -1.78 -2.65 9.82
CA LYS A 242 -1.33 -1.49 10.62
C LYS A 242 -1.83 -1.53 12.07
N GLY A 243 -2.73 -2.44 12.41
CA GLY A 243 -3.23 -2.62 13.77
C GLY A 243 -4.16 -1.49 14.25
N GLU A 244 -4.79 -0.75 13.33
CA GLU A 244 -5.78 0.27 13.69
C GLU A 244 -7.19 -0.35 13.82
N ASN A 245 -7.88 -0.03 14.93
CA ASN A 245 -9.32 -0.30 15.11
C ASN A 245 -10.17 0.86 14.62
#